data_AF-A0A5C6DYK3-F1
#
_entry.id   AF-A0A5C6DYK3-F1
#
_cell.length_a   1.000
_cell.length_b   1.000
_cell.length_c   1.000
_cell.angle_alpha   90.00
_cell.angle_beta   90.00
_cell.angle_gamma   90.00
#
_symmetry.space_group_name_H-M   'P 1'
#
loop_
_entity.id
_entity.type
_entity.pdbx_description
1 polymer ?
#
loop_
_entity_poly.entity_id
_entity_poly.type
_entity_poly.pdbx_seq_one_letter_code
_entity_poly.pdbx_strand_id
1 'polypeptide(L)'
;MKRPDVVAELVLTGTQSVVGVKIQGDNYEINVLLSADDIGRLNREELPVVPDEHAVTAGTCFNAPTHWSRCDGNVMAIVVGQDDVTWDFGVWMPVDTFTEIKRLILALRPSL
;
A
#
# COMPACT_ATOMS: atom_id res chain seq x y z
N MET A 1 -5.04 -13.75 11.52
CA MET A 1 -4.34 -12.47 11.72
C MET A 1 -5.39 -11.40 11.95
N LYS A 2 -5.25 -10.56 12.98
CA LYS A 2 -6.18 -9.46 13.23
C LYS A 2 -6.04 -8.45 12.09
N ARG A 3 -7.16 -7.90 11.62
CA ARG A 3 -7.17 -6.85 10.59
C ARG A 3 -6.68 -5.53 11.24
N PRO A 4 -5.68 -4.84 10.65
CA PRO A 4 -5.26 -3.54 11.12
C PRO A 4 -6.31 -2.47 10.78
N ASP A 5 -6.29 -1.38 11.54
CA ASP A 5 -7.08 -0.20 11.25
C ASP A 5 -6.46 0.56 10.07
N VAL A 6 -7.30 1.07 9.18
CA VAL A 6 -6.87 1.79 7.97
C VAL A 6 -7.56 3.14 7.92
N VAL A 7 -6.78 4.19 7.70
CA VAL A 7 -7.25 5.55 7.43
C VAL A 7 -6.61 6.04 6.15
N ALA A 8 -7.37 6.73 5.30
CA ALA A 8 -6.82 7.45 4.16
C ALA A 8 -7.31 8.89 4.15
N GLU A 9 -6.42 9.82 3.80
CA GLU A 9 -6.70 11.25 3.75
C GLU A 9 -5.94 11.94 2.62
N LEU A 10 -6.38 13.13 2.22
CA LEU A 10 -5.63 13.97 1.30
C LEU A 10 -4.51 14.70 2.07
N VAL A 11 -3.30 14.62 1.54
CA VAL A 11 -2.09 15.22 2.13
C VAL A 11 -1.41 16.07 1.08
N LEU A 12 -0.80 17.18 1.49
CA LEU A 12 0.03 18.02 0.62
C LEU A 12 1.49 17.62 0.74
N THR A 13 2.11 17.22 -0.37
CA THR A 13 3.55 17.00 -0.49
C THR A 13 4.14 18.10 -1.39
N GLY A 14 4.66 19.16 -0.76
CA GLY A 14 5.07 20.36 -1.48
C GLY A 14 3.85 21.08 -2.07
N THR A 15 3.76 21.15 -3.40
CA THR A 15 2.63 21.76 -4.13
C THR A 15 1.63 20.75 -4.69
N GLN A 16 1.89 19.45 -4.52
CA GLN A 16 1.04 18.37 -5.05
C GLN A 16 0.18 17.76 -3.94
N SER A 17 -1.07 17.45 -4.29
CA SER A 17 -1.96 16.64 -3.45
C SER A 17 -1.66 15.16 -3.68
N VAL A 18 -1.62 14.38 -2.61
CA VAL A 18 -1.47 12.91 -2.62
C VAL A 18 -2.45 12.30 -1.61
N VAL A 19 -2.64 10.98 -1.67
CA VAL A 19 -3.37 10.27 -0.61
C VAL A 19 -2.36 9.70 0.39
N GLY A 20 -2.48 10.11 1.64
CA GLY A 20 -1.81 9.46 2.77
C GLY A 20 -2.65 8.30 3.27
N VAL A 21 -2.09 7.09 3.30
CA VAL A 21 -2.72 5.89 3.86
C VAL A 21 -1.95 5.46 5.11
N LYS A 22 -2.65 5.42 6.23
CA LYS A 22 -2.14 4.93 7.50
C LYS A 22 -2.72 3.55 7.78
N ILE A 23 -1.84 2.58 8.04
CA ILE A 23 -2.21 1.21 8.39
C ILE A 23 -1.62 0.91 9.77
N GLN A 24 -2.49 0.66 10.75
CA GLN A 24 -2.11 0.53 12.15
C GLN A 24 -2.50 -0.84 12.69
N GLY A 25 -1.49 -1.65 13.03
CA GLY A 25 -1.66 -2.91 13.76
C GLY A 25 -1.47 -2.73 15.26
N ASP A 26 -1.41 -3.86 15.99
CA ASP A 26 -1.28 -3.83 17.46
C ASP A 26 0.09 -3.30 17.94
N ASN A 27 1.14 -3.48 17.13
CA ASN A 27 2.52 -3.14 17.48
C ASN A 27 3.31 -2.48 16.32
N TYR A 28 2.61 -2.07 15.26
CA TYR A 28 3.23 -1.41 14.11
C TYR A 28 2.29 -0.37 13.52
N GLU A 29 2.89 0.64 12.89
CA GLU A 29 2.18 1.57 12.02
C GLU A 29 3.04 1.81 10.78
N ILE A 30 2.39 1.85 9.62
CA ILE A 30 3.02 2.26 8.37
C ILE A 30 2.18 3.35 7.72
N ASN A 31 2.86 4.38 7.20
CA ASN A 31 2.26 5.50 6.50
C ASN A 31 2.79 5.51 5.06
N VAL A 32 1.88 5.43 4.09
CA VAL A 32 2.21 5.39 2.66
C VAL A 32 1.60 6.59 1.97
N LEU A 33 2.41 7.32 1.21
CA LEU A 33 1.95 8.38 0.33
C LEU A 33 1.75 7.83 -1.07
N LEU A 34 0.57 8.05 -1.64
CA LEU A 34 0.16 7.55 -2.95
C LEU A 34 -0.20 8.71 -3.88
N SER A 35 0.49 8.81 -5.00
CA SER A 35 0.11 9.68 -6.11
C SER A 35 -1.11 9.13 -6.88
N ALA A 36 -1.69 9.92 -7.78
CA ALA A 36 -2.78 9.46 -8.65
C ALA A 36 -2.36 8.26 -9.52
N ASP A 37 -1.09 8.21 -9.95
CA ASP A 37 -0.53 7.11 -10.73
C ASP A 37 -0.32 5.85 -9.88
N ASP A 38 0.06 6.00 -8.61
CA ASP A 38 0.13 4.87 -7.66
C ASP A 38 -1.24 4.25 -7.44
N ILE A 39 -2.28 5.07 -7.26
CA ILE A 39 -3.66 4.59 -7.16
C ILE A 39 -4.08 3.88 -8.44
N GLY A 40 -3.70 4.39 -9.61
CA GLY A 40 -3.92 3.72 -10.90
C GLY A 40 -3.27 2.33 -10.94
N ARG A 41 -2.03 2.21 -10.47
CA ARG A 41 -1.28 0.93 -10.40
C ARG A 41 -1.88 -0.05 -9.40
N LEU A 42 -2.43 0.43 -8.28
CA LEU A 42 -3.08 -0.41 -7.26
C LEU A 42 -4.53 -0.76 -7.61
N ASN A 43 -5.15 -0.07 -8.57
CA ASN A 43 -6.51 -0.37 -9.03
C ASN A 43 -6.56 -1.56 -10.01
N ARG A 44 -6.03 -2.71 -9.59
CA ARG A 44 -6.08 -3.98 -10.34
C ARG A 44 -7.12 -4.91 -9.73
N GLU A 45 -7.66 -5.84 -10.50
CA GLU A 45 -8.58 -6.86 -9.97
C GLU A 45 -7.90 -7.69 -8.89
N GLU A 46 -6.68 -8.17 -9.19
CA GLU A 46 -5.81 -8.86 -8.24
C GLU A 46 -4.39 -8.30 -8.30
N LEU A 47 -3.70 -8.37 -7.16
CA LEU A 47 -2.26 -8.08 -7.08
C LEU A 47 -1.44 -9.35 -7.36
N PRO A 48 -0.23 -9.20 -7.90
CA PRO A 48 0.65 -10.31 -8.26
C PRO A 48 0.99 -11.19 -7.05
N VAL A 49 1.18 -12.48 -7.29
CA VAL A 49 1.54 -13.47 -6.26
C VAL A 49 3.05 -13.70 -6.26
N VAL A 50 3.71 -13.31 -5.17
CA VAL A 50 5.16 -13.48 -4.98
C VAL A 50 5.43 -14.86 -4.35
N PRO A 51 6.50 -15.59 -4.73
CA PRO A 51 7.67 -15.14 -5.50
C PRO A 51 7.61 -15.31 -7.01
N ASP A 52 6.54 -15.87 -7.55
CA ASP A 52 6.45 -16.21 -8.98
C ASP A 52 6.28 -14.97 -9.88
N GLU A 53 5.81 -13.86 -9.31
CA GLU A 53 5.60 -12.58 -9.98
C GLU A 53 6.24 -11.42 -9.20
N HIS A 54 6.56 -10.32 -9.89
CA HIS A 54 7.04 -9.09 -9.26
C HIS A 54 5.90 -8.32 -8.60
N ALA A 55 6.17 -7.75 -7.42
CA ALA A 55 5.23 -6.91 -6.70
C ALA A 55 4.91 -5.62 -7.47
N VAL A 56 3.75 -5.01 -7.19
CA VAL A 56 3.40 -3.70 -7.73
C VAL A 56 4.09 -2.61 -6.92
N THR A 57 5.05 -1.91 -7.53
CA THR A 57 5.64 -0.70 -6.94
C THR A 57 4.68 0.47 -7.06
N ALA A 58 4.19 0.95 -5.92
CA ALA A 58 3.26 2.07 -5.85
C ALA A 58 3.35 2.73 -4.47
N GLY A 59 3.62 4.02 -4.44
CA GLY A 59 3.71 4.82 -3.21
C GLY A 59 5.09 4.84 -2.55
N THR A 60 5.17 5.66 -1.51
CA THR A 60 6.39 5.82 -0.71
C THR A 60 6.08 5.83 0.79
N CYS A 61 6.97 5.24 1.58
CA CYS A 61 6.99 5.32 3.03
C CYS A 61 8.37 5.83 3.45
N PHE A 62 8.43 6.96 4.15
CA PHE A 62 9.70 7.60 4.55
C PHE A 62 10.69 7.77 3.37
N ASN A 63 10.21 8.28 2.24
CA ASN A 63 10.96 8.45 0.98
C ASN A 63 11.50 7.15 0.33
N ALA A 64 11.20 5.97 0.89
CA ALA A 64 11.50 4.70 0.25
C ALA A 64 10.26 4.18 -0.52
N PRO A 65 10.44 3.56 -1.70
CA PRO A 65 9.35 2.92 -2.44
C PRO A 65 8.63 1.86 -1.62
N THR A 66 7.33 1.69 -1.88
CA THR A 66 6.54 0.58 -1.34
C THR A 66 6.10 -0.38 -2.44
N HIS A 67 6.21 -1.68 -2.18
CA HIS A 67 5.91 -2.75 -3.11
C HIS A 67 4.81 -3.64 -2.54
N TRP A 68 3.76 -3.84 -3.32
CA TRP A 68 2.53 -4.50 -2.89
C TRP A 68 2.34 -5.81 -3.63
N SER A 69 2.09 -6.89 -2.89
CA SER A 69 1.86 -8.21 -3.48
C SER A 69 0.92 -9.03 -2.63
N ARG A 70 0.32 -10.02 -3.27
CA ARG A 70 -0.35 -11.10 -2.58
C ARG A 70 0.69 -12.17 -2.23
N CYS A 71 0.57 -12.74 -1.05
CA CYS A 71 1.30 -13.94 -0.65
C CYS A 71 0.36 -15.15 -0.70
N ASP A 72 0.91 -16.35 -0.55
CA ASP A 72 0.11 -17.58 -0.47
C ASP A 72 -1.06 -17.45 0.53
N GLY A 73 -2.24 -17.90 0.08
CA GLY A 73 -3.49 -17.82 0.84
C GLY A 73 -4.18 -16.45 0.77
N ASN A 74 -4.67 -15.98 1.93
CA ASN A 74 -5.42 -14.73 2.10
C ASN A 74 -4.57 -13.65 2.79
N VAL A 75 -3.29 -13.58 2.43
CA VAL A 75 -2.32 -12.62 3.00
C VAL A 75 -1.85 -11.66 1.90
N MET A 76 -1.76 -10.39 2.26
CA MET A 76 -1.16 -9.32 1.47
C MET A 76 0.11 -8.86 2.15
N ALA A 77 1.14 -8.58 1.35
CA ALA A 77 2.36 -7.94 1.80
C ALA A 77 2.44 -6.51 1.26
N ILE A 78 2.93 -5.62 2.11
CA ILE A 78 3.59 -4.39 1.69
C ILE A 78 5.02 -4.46 2.21
N VAL A 79 5.99 -4.34 1.30
CA VAL A 79 7.40 -4.23 1.66
C VAL A 79 7.92 -2.87 1.26
N VAL A 80 8.87 -2.35 2.03
CA VAL A 80 9.44 -1.01 1.86
C VAL A 80 10.94 -1.14 1.72
N GLY A 81 11.49 -0.55 0.67
CA GLY A 81 12.91 -0.62 0.37
C GLY A 81 13.19 -0.31 -1.10
N GLN A 82 14.38 -0.66 -1.56
CA GLN A 82 14.82 -0.39 -2.92
C GLN A 82 14.07 -1.23 -3.97
N ASP A 83 13.74 -2.48 -3.64
CA ASP A 83 12.98 -3.39 -4.49
C ASP A 83 12.17 -4.41 -3.65
N ASP A 84 11.45 -5.29 -4.35
CA ASP A 84 10.59 -6.32 -3.77
C ASP A 84 11.33 -7.59 -3.33
N VAL A 85 12.66 -7.64 -3.47
CA VAL A 85 13.51 -8.79 -3.15
C VAL A 85 14.42 -8.52 -1.94
N THR A 86 14.93 -7.30 -1.82
CA THR A 86 15.96 -6.84 -0.87
C THR A 86 15.47 -5.68 0.00
N TRP A 87 14.20 -5.73 0.36
CA TRP A 87 13.51 -4.72 1.17
C TRP A 87 14.04 -4.59 2.60
N ASP A 88 13.84 -3.43 3.21
CA ASP A 88 14.31 -3.09 4.56
C ASP A 88 13.34 -3.58 5.64
N PHE A 89 12.03 -3.43 5.40
CA PHE A 89 10.99 -3.97 6.27
C PHE A 89 9.73 -4.34 5.49
N GLY A 90 8.91 -5.21 6.08
CA GLY A 90 7.67 -5.69 5.49
C GLY A 90 6.55 -5.83 6.52
N VAL A 91 5.32 -5.65 6.05
CA VAL A 91 4.10 -5.87 6.82
C VAL A 91 3.22 -6.84 6.05
N TRP A 92 2.76 -7.88 6.74
CA TRP A 92 1.79 -8.84 6.24
C TRP A 92 0.45 -8.60 6.91
N MET A 93 -0.62 -8.57 6.12
CA MET A 93 -1.97 -8.27 6.57
C MET A 93 -2.98 -9.16 5.84
N PRO A 94 -4.21 -9.33 6.36
CA PRO A 94 -5.27 -10.02 5.63
C PRO A 94 -5.61 -9.31 4.31
N VAL A 95 -5.95 -10.05 3.26
CA VAL A 95 -6.39 -9.49 1.95
C VAL A 95 -7.50 -8.46 2.07
N ASP A 96 -8.46 -8.67 2.98
CA ASP A 96 -9.56 -7.73 3.21
C ASP A 96 -9.10 -6.33 3.65
N THR A 97 -7.89 -6.23 4.21
CA THR A 97 -7.24 -4.94 4.52
C THR A 97 -6.93 -4.17 3.24
N PHE A 98 -6.39 -4.85 2.23
CA PHE A 98 -6.09 -4.24 0.94
C PHE A 98 -7.38 -3.85 0.19
N THR A 99 -8.43 -4.66 0.29
CA THR A 99 -9.76 -4.28 -0.24
C THR A 99 -10.25 -2.97 0.36
N GLU A 100 -10.07 -2.76 1.67
CA GLU A 100 -10.43 -1.51 2.33
C GLU A 100 -9.54 -0.34 1.91
N ILE A 101 -8.22 -0.54 1.84
CA ILE A 101 -7.28 0.47 1.33
C ILE A 101 -7.73 0.91 -0.07
N LYS A 102 -7.98 -0.05 -0.97
CA LYS A 102 -8.42 0.22 -2.35
C LYS A 102 -9.73 1.03 -2.37
N ARG A 103 -10.70 0.67 -1.54
CA ARG A 103 -11.96 1.42 -1.39
C ARG A 103 -11.71 2.88 -0.99
N LEU A 104 -10.87 3.10 0.01
CA LEU A 104 -10.58 4.43 0.55
C LEU A 104 -9.79 5.30 -0.44
N ILE A 105 -8.73 4.77 -1.05
CA ILE A 105 -7.89 5.54 -1.98
C ILE A 105 -8.66 5.91 -3.26
N LEU A 106 -9.54 5.02 -3.76
CA LEU A 106 -10.35 5.29 -4.94
C LEU A 106 -11.40 6.38 -4.67
N ALA A 107 -11.92 6.46 -3.45
CA ALA A 107 -12.86 7.52 -3.06
C ALA A 107 -12.19 8.90 -3.06
N LEU A 108 -10.89 8.97 -2.75
CA LEU A 108 -10.11 10.22 -2.71
C LEU A 108 -9.48 10.59 -4.06
N ARG A 109 -9.35 9.65 -4.99
CA ARG A 109 -8.71 9.85 -6.29
C ARG A 109 -9.23 11.06 -7.09
N PRO A 110 -10.54 11.38 -7.13
CA PRO A 110 -11.03 12.56 -7.87
C PRO A 110 -10.56 13.91 -7.33
N SER A 111 -9.93 13.94 -6.15
CA SER A 111 -9.42 15.14 -5.47
C SER A 111 -7.91 15.30 -5.56
N LEU A 112 -7.24 14.47 -6.37
CA LEU A 112 -5.81 14.55 -6.68
C LEU A 112 -5.52 15.36 -7.94
#